data_AF-A0AAV6MN93-F1
#
_entry.id   AF-A0AAV6MN93-F1
#
_cell.length_a   1.000
_cell.length_b   1.000
_cell.length_c   1.000
_cell.angle_alpha   90.00
_cell.angle_beta   90.00
_cell.angle_gamma   90.00
#
_symmetry.space_group_name_H-M   'P 1'
#
loop_
_entity.id
_entity.type
_entity.pdbx_description
1 polymer ?
#
loop_
_entity_poly.entity_id
_entity_poly.type
_entity_poly.pdbx_seq_one_letter_code
_entity_poly.pdbx_strand_id
1 'polypeptide(L)'
;MATATNIAPWILTVGASTLDREFQALVELENGQRFWGLSLSRPLARRKLYPLITGAQAKATTASADDAMLCKPKTLDHSKVNGKILVCLTGGSSRIDKGMQAVVAGAVGMILCNDRFSGFKIIADLHVLPASHISYNDGQAVSSYINSRKNPMGYLIPPSSKVNIKPSPTMAAFSSGGPNIVSPEIIKVSL
;
A
#
# COMPACT_ATOMS: atom_id res chain seq x y z
N MET A 1 4.28 17.72 16.64
CA MET A 1 2.85 17.89 16.97
C MET A 1 2.36 16.62 17.64
N ALA A 2 1.63 16.72 18.74
CA ALA A 2 1.00 15.58 19.38
C ALA A 2 -0.24 15.13 18.58
N THR A 3 -0.43 13.82 18.44
CA THR A 3 -1.59 13.23 17.75
C THR A 3 -2.40 12.28 18.63
N ALA A 4 -1.97 12.05 19.88
CA ALA A 4 -2.71 11.26 20.85
C ALA A 4 -3.86 12.08 21.45
N THR A 5 -5.05 11.48 21.54
CA THR A 5 -6.27 12.13 22.07
C THR A 5 -6.66 11.63 23.46
N ASN A 6 -6.39 10.36 23.77
CA ASN A 6 -6.61 9.78 25.10
C ASN A 6 -5.47 10.19 26.04
N ILE A 7 -5.49 11.44 26.52
CA ILE A 7 -4.37 12.04 27.27
C ILE A 7 -4.65 12.25 28.76
N ALA A 8 -5.81 11.80 29.27
CA ALA A 8 -6.13 11.92 30.69
C ALA A 8 -5.17 11.07 31.56
N PRO A 9 -4.77 11.55 32.76
CA PRO A 9 -3.80 10.85 33.60
C PRO A 9 -4.24 9.45 34.06
N TRP A 10 -5.54 9.27 34.30
CA TRP A 10 -6.13 8.01 34.73
C TRP A 10 -6.45 7.05 33.58
N ILE A 11 -6.21 7.44 32.32
CA ILE A 11 -6.42 6.57 31.16
C ILE A 11 -5.09 5.92 30.79
N LEU A 12 -5.07 4.60 30.61
CA LEU A 12 -3.94 3.90 30.00
C LEU A 12 -3.96 4.13 28.48
N THR A 13 -2.97 4.84 27.96
CA THR A 13 -2.84 5.13 26.52
C THR A 13 -1.82 4.20 25.92
N VAL A 14 -2.24 3.35 25.00
CA VAL A 14 -1.42 2.28 24.43
C VAL A 14 -1.06 2.61 22.97
N GLY A 15 0.21 2.45 22.63
CA GLY A 15 0.76 2.59 21.30
C GLY A 15 0.63 1.29 20.51
N ALA A 16 0.63 1.42 19.19
CA ALA A 16 0.62 0.26 18.30
C ALA A 16 2.05 -0.10 17.91
N SER A 17 2.43 -1.36 18.06
CA SER A 17 3.70 -1.91 17.62
C SER A 17 3.51 -3.18 16.78
N THR A 18 4.54 -3.54 16.04
CA THR A 18 4.57 -4.75 15.20
C THR A 18 4.84 -6.01 16.04
N LEU A 19 4.41 -7.16 15.52
CA LEU A 19 4.80 -8.48 16.02
C LEU A 19 5.95 -9.02 15.18
N ASP A 20 6.48 -10.19 15.55
CA ASP A 20 7.49 -10.91 14.75
C ASP A 20 6.86 -11.67 13.57
N ARG A 21 5.56 -11.49 13.35
CA ARG A 21 4.78 -12.06 12.25
C ARG A 21 4.45 -11.02 11.18
N GLU A 22 4.60 -11.41 9.93
CA GLU A 22 4.32 -10.58 8.76
C GLU A 22 3.62 -11.38 7.65
N PHE A 23 2.75 -10.73 6.88
CA PHE A 23 2.00 -11.33 5.77
C PHE A 23 2.56 -10.86 4.44
N GLN A 24 3.54 -11.60 3.95
CA GLN A 24 4.35 -11.23 2.80
C GLN A 24 3.66 -11.60 1.50
N ALA A 25 3.55 -10.61 0.61
CA ALA A 25 2.94 -10.69 -0.70
C ALA A 25 3.86 -10.01 -1.72
N LEU A 26 4.85 -10.75 -2.22
CA LEU A 26 5.86 -10.19 -3.12
C LEU A 26 5.29 -9.83 -4.48
N VAL A 27 5.84 -8.80 -5.10
CA VAL A 27 5.62 -8.48 -6.51
C VAL A 27 6.77 -9.07 -7.31
N GLU A 28 6.47 -9.88 -8.32
CA GLU A 28 7.47 -10.44 -9.25
C GLU A 28 7.23 -9.87 -10.64
N LEU A 29 8.25 -9.26 -11.23
CA LEU A 29 8.23 -8.77 -12.60
C LEU A 29 8.75 -9.83 -13.56
N GLU A 30 8.37 -9.72 -14.84
CA GLU A 30 8.83 -10.65 -15.89
C GLU A 30 10.36 -10.66 -16.07
N ASN A 31 11.04 -9.55 -15.75
CA ASN A 31 12.51 -9.47 -15.80
C ASN A 31 13.21 -10.16 -14.61
N GLY A 32 12.45 -10.84 -13.74
CA GLY A 32 12.97 -11.56 -12.57
C GLY A 32 13.18 -10.69 -11.32
N GLN A 33 12.96 -9.37 -11.40
CA GLN A 33 13.01 -8.53 -10.20
C GLN A 33 11.85 -8.87 -9.26
N ARG A 34 12.15 -8.92 -7.96
CA ARG A 34 11.18 -9.17 -6.91
C ARG A 34 11.20 -8.05 -5.89
N PHE A 35 10.02 -7.57 -5.53
CA PHE A 35 9.84 -6.51 -4.54
C PHE A 35 9.09 -7.04 -3.34
N TRP A 36 9.55 -6.62 -2.17
CA TRP A 36 8.91 -6.97 -0.93
C TRP A 36 7.62 -6.17 -0.76
N GLY A 37 6.55 -6.85 -0.42
CA GLY A 37 5.28 -6.20 -0.15
C GLY A 37 4.43 -6.98 0.84
N LEU A 38 3.42 -6.32 1.37
CA LEU A 38 2.51 -6.85 2.38
C LEU A 38 1.07 -6.88 1.91
N SER A 39 0.32 -7.90 2.33
CA SER A 39 -1.10 -8.01 2.02
C SER A 39 -1.80 -9.07 2.86
N LEU A 40 -3.09 -8.84 3.11
CA LEU A 40 -4.03 -9.85 3.62
C LEU A 40 -5.04 -10.29 2.55
N SER A 41 -4.98 -9.73 1.35
CA SER A 41 -5.91 -10.00 0.26
C SER A 41 -5.87 -11.46 -0.22
N ARG A 42 -6.95 -11.88 -0.87
CA ARG A 42 -6.96 -13.16 -1.61
C ARG A 42 -5.91 -13.15 -2.72
N PRO A 43 -5.32 -14.30 -3.06
CA PRO A 43 -4.37 -14.40 -4.16
C PRO A 43 -5.07 -14.27 -5.53
N LEU A 44 -4.29 -13.99 -6.57
CA LEU A 44 -4.75 -14.11 -7.95
C LEU A 44 -5.22 -15.53 -8.25
N ALA A 45 -6.32 -15.67 -8.99
CA ALA A 45 -6.94 -16.97 -9.28
C ALA A 45 -6.04 -17.91 -10.11
N ARG A 46 -5.09 -17.36 -10.87
CA ARG A 46 -4.15 -18.13 -11.70
C ARG A 46 -2.73 -17.63 -11.47
N ARG A 47 -1.78 -18.56 -11.41
CA ARG A 47 -0.34 -18.27 -11.38
C ARG A 47 0.16 -18.01 -12.78
N LYS A 48 -0.12 -16.82 -13.31
CA LYS A 48 0.35 -16.33 -14.61
C LYS A 48 0.75 -14.87 -14.53
N LEU A 49 1.55 -14.41 -15.48
CA LEU A 49 1.85 -13.00 -15.63
C LEU A 49 0.63 -12.23 -16.14
N TYR A 50 0.46 -11.01 -15.65
CA TYR A 50 -0.55 -10.05 -16.06
C TYR A 50 0.12 -8.76 -16.52
N PRO A 51 -0.46 -8.03 -17.48
CA PRO A 51 0.07 -6.72 -17.86
C PRO A 51 -0.02 -5.76 -16.67
N LEU A 52 0.99 -4.91 -16.55
CA LEU A 52 1.08 -3.85 -15.55
C LEU A 52 0.72 -2.51 -16.19
N ILE A 53 0.07 -1.64 -15.41
CA ILE A 53 -0.23 -0.28 -15.83
C ILE A 53 -0.19 0.66 -14.62
N THR A 54 0.40 1.84 -14.75
CA THR A 54 0.32 2.86 -13.69
C THR A 54 -0.98 3.62 -13.76
N GLY A 55 -1.43 4.16 -12.62
CA GLY A 55 -2.59 5.05 -12.57
C GLY A 55 -2.50 6.21 -13.56
N ALA A 56 -1.31 6.81 -13.73
CA ALA A 56 -1.10 7.87 -14.72
C ALA A 56 -1.27 7.41 -16.18
N GLN A 57 -0.80 6.21 -16.54
CA GLN A 57 -1.03 5.63 -17.89
C GLN A 57 -2.51 5.25 -18.09
N ALA A 58 -3.17 4.82 -17.01
CA ALA A 58 -4.58 4.47 -16.95
C ALA A 58 -5.54 5.66 -16.87
N LYS A 59 -5.04 6.90 -16.89
CA LYS A 59 -5.82 8.13 -16.72
C LYS A 59 -6.99 8.21 -17.71
N ALA A 60 -8.18 8.51 -17.19
CA ALA A 60 -9.34 8.91 -17.96
C ALA A 60 -9.11 10.26 -18.68
N THR A 61 -9.84 10.50 -19.77
CA THR A 61 -9.70 11.76 -20.54
C THR A 61 -10.01 13.00 -19.68
N THR A 62 -10.96 12.89 -18.76
CA THR A 62 -11.45 13.97 -17.89
C THR A 62 -10.63 14.19 -16.61
N ALA A 63 -9.65 13.33 -16.31
CA ALA A 63 -8.92 13.37 -15.03
C ALA A 63 -7.50 13.92 -15.16
N SER A 64 -6.93 14.38 -14.06
CA SER A 64 -5.50 14.72 -13.96
C SER A 64 -4.65 13.46 -13.79
N ALA A 65 -3.38 13.52 -14.19
CA ALA A 65 -2.46 12.39 -14.04
C ALA A 65 -2.19 12.08 -12.56
N ASP A 66 -2.13 13.12 -11.72
CA ASP A 66 -1.91 12.99 -10.28
C ASP A 66 -3.09 12.29 -9.59
N ASP A 67 -4.32 12.67 -9.94
CA ASP A 67 -5.51 12.04 -9.37
C ASP A 67 -5.69 10.58 -9.83
N ALA A 68 -5.28 10.27 -11.06
CA ALA A 68 -5.28 8.91 -11.58
C ALA A 68 -4.16 8.07 -10.96
N MET A 69 -2.99 8.66 -10.70
CA MET A 69 -1.89 8.00 -9.97
C MET A 69 -2.31 7.65 -8.53
N LEU A 70 -3.15 8.48 -7.92
CA LEU A 70 -3.77 8.20 -6.62
C LEU A 70 -5.00 7.28 -6.75
N CYS A 71 -5.37 6.80 -7.93
CA CYS A 71 -6.53 5.93 -8.16
C CYS A 71 -7.81 6.48 -7.51
N LYS A 72 -7.99 7.81 -7.59
CA LYS A 72 -9.19 8.47 -7.06
C LYS A 72 -10.45 8.01 -7.81
N PRO A 73 -11.63 8.18 -7.21
CA PRO A 73 -12.88 7.86 -7.88
C PRO A 73 -13.02 8.57 -9.23
N LYS A 74 -13.46 7.83 -10.26
CA LYS A 74 -13.73 8.33 -11.62
C LYS A 74 -12.51 8.87 -12.39
N THR A 75 -11.29 8.50 -12.02
CA THR A 75 -10.07 8.98 -12.70
C THR A 75 -9.37 7.96 -13.59
N LEU A 76 -9.81 6.70 -13.53
CA LEU A 76 -9.25 5.58 -14.28
C LEU A 76 -10.13 5.24 -15.49
N ASP A 77 -9.48 4.98 -16.62
CA ASP A 77 -10.12 4.51 -17.85
C ASP A 77 -10.28 2.99 -17.82
N HIS A 78 -11.54 2.52 -17.79
CA HIS A 78 -11.88 1.11 -17.75
C HIS A 78 -11.25 0.31 -18.90
N SER A 79 -11.20 0.88 -20.11
CA SER A 79 -10.64 0.19 -21.28
C SER A 79 -9.13 -0.07 -21.17
N LYS A 80 -8.41 0.80 -20.44
CA LYS A 80 -6.96 0.69 -20.24
C LYS A 80 -6.60 -0.27 -19.11
N VAL A 81 -7.44 -0.33 -18.08
CA VAL A 81 -7.17 -1.06 -16.82
C VAL A 81 -7.70 -2.49 -16.85
N ASN A 82 -8.79 -2.76 -17.57
CA ASN A 82 -9.44 -4.06 -17.56
C ASN A 82 -8.46 -5.22 -17.82
N GLY A 83 -8.44 -6.20 -16.91
CA GLY A 83 -7.58 -7.38 -17.02
C GLY A 83 -6.13 -7.20 -16.59
N LYS A 84 -5.74 -6.02 -16.07
CA LYS A 84 -4.35 -5.68 -15.70
C LYS A 84 -4.15 -5.56 -14.20
N ILE A 85 -2.89 -5.61 -13.77
CA ILE A 85 -2.50 -5.22 -12.42
C ILE A 85 -2.24 -3.71 -12.42
N LEU A 86 -3.02 -2.98 -11.63
CA LEU A 86 -2.96 -1.52 -11.55
C LEU A 86 -1.96 -1.07 -10.47
N VAL A 87 -1.08 -0.15 -10.79
CA VAL A 87 -0.14 0.46 -9.84
C VAL A 87 -0.66 1.82 -9.39
N CYS A 88 -0.92 1.96 -8.09
CA CYS A 88 -1.46 3.17 -7.45
C CYS A 88 -0.50 3.70 -6.37
N LEU A 89 -0.53 5.00 -6.10
CA LEU A 89 0.15 5.60 -4.95
C LEU A 89 -0.77 5.72 -3.74
N THR A 90 -0.21 5.68 -2.53
CA THR A 90 -0.91 6.07 -1.30
C THR A 90 -1.23 7.58 -1.28
N GLY A 91 -2.21 7.99 -0.45
CA GLY A 91 -2.62 9.38 -0.29
C GLY A 91 -3.96 9.73 -0.96
N GLY A 92 -4.56 10.86 -0.58
CA GLY A 92 -5.83 11.37 -1.14
C GLY A 92 -7.11 10.61 -0.71
N SER A 93 -7.08 9.28 -0.70
CA SER A 93 -8.16 8.42 -0.19
C SER A 93 -7.60 7.21 0.57
N SER A 94 -8.48 6.43 1.21
CA SER A 94 -8.08 5.25 1.98
C SER A 94 -7.47 4.18 1.06
N ARG A 95 -6.58 3.35 1.61
CA ARG A 95 -5.93 2.27 0.85
C ARG A 95 -6.96 1.26 0.33
N ILE A 96 -8.00 0.98 1.11
CA ILE A 96 -9.09 0.09 0.71
C ILE A 96 -9.94 0.69 -0.41
N ASP A 97 -10.27 1.98 -0.34
CA ASP A 97 -11.02 2.66 -1.40
C ASP A 97 -10.28 2.60 -2.75
N LYS A 98 -8.95 2.77 -2.77
CA LYS A 98 -8.15 2.59 -3.99
C LYS A 98 -8.31 1.20 -4.59
N GLY A 99 -8.35 0.17 -3.75
CA GLY A 99 -8.65 -1.19 -4.17
C GLY A 99 -10.05 -1.30 -4.79
N MET A 100 -11.05 -0.64 -4.20
CA MET A 100 -12.39 -0.58 -4.76
C MET A 100 -12.41 0.11 -6.13
N GLN A 101 -11.74 1.25 -6.28
CA GLN A 101 -11.64 1.93 -7.57
C GLN A 101 -10.90 1.10 -8.62
N ALA A 102 -9.87 0.34 -8.23
CA ALA A 102 -9.19 -0.60 -9.12
C ALA A 102 -10.13 -1.70 -9.62
N VAL A 103 -10.96 -2.28 -8.75
CA VAL A 103 -11.98 -3.28 -9.14
C VAL A 103 -13.02 -2.67 -10.07
N VAL A 104 -13.54 -1.49 -9.76
CA VAL A 104 -14.50 -0.77 -10.60
C VAL A 104 -13.90 -0.46 -11.97
N ALA A 105 -12.59 -0.20 -12.04
CA ALA A 105 -11.84 -0.02 -13.28
C ALA A 105 -11.49 -1.35 -13.99
N GLY A 106 -11.89 -2.50 -13.47
CA GLY A 106 -11.69 -3.82 -14.10
C GLY A 106 -10.30 -4.43 -13.84
N ALA A 107 -9.53 -3.90 -12.90
CA ALA A 107 -8.23 -4.45 -12.55
C ALA A 107 -8.37 -5.85 -11.93
N VAL A 108 -7.45 -6.75 -12.27
CA VAL A 108 -7.39 -8.10 -11.68
C VAL A 108 -6.59 -8.13 -10.39
N GLY A 109 -5.80 -7.09 -10.15
CA GLY A 109 -5.00 -6.91 -8.94
C GLY A 109 -4.44 -5.50 -8.84
N MET A 110 -3.83 -5.19 -7.70
CA MET A 110 -3.28 -3.86 -7.43
C MET A 110 -1.90 -3.93 -6.78
N ILE A 111 -0.98 -3.08 -7.21
CA ILE A 111 0.24 -2.77 -6.45
C ILE A 111 0.04 -1.38 -5.87
N LEU A 112 0.00 -1.28 -4.55
CA LEU A 112 -0.06 -0.02 -3.85
C LEU A 112 1.35 0.39 -3.44
N CYS A 113 1.82 1.51 -3.94
CA CYS A 113 3.14 2.03 -3.63
C CYS A 113 3.03 3.20 -2.67
N ASN A 114 3.90 3.24 -1.66
CA ASN A 114 4.00 4.41 -0.81
C ASN A 114 4.43 5.66 -1.59
N ASP A 115 3.94 6.82 -1.17
CA ASP A 115 4.50 8.10 -1.54
C ASP A 115 5.83 8.37 -0.80
N ARG A 116 6.50 9.46 -1.19
CA ARG A 116 7.81 9.84 -0.61
C ARG A 116 7.74 10.04 0.91
N PHE A 117 6.63 10.53 1.44
CA PHE A 117 6.46 10.81 2.87
C PHE A 117 6.25 9.53 3.70
N SER A 118 5.57 8.53 3.14
CA SER A 118 5.34 7.24 3.81
C SER A 118 6.57 6.33 3.76
N GLY A 119 7.43 6.48 2.74
CA GLY A 119 8.74 5.83 2.67
C GLY A 119 8.65 4.30 2.70
N PHE A 120 9.36 3.67 3.65
CA PHE A 120 9.46 2.21 3.78
C PHE A 120 8.35 1.56 4.63
N LYS A 121 7.51 2.37 5.28
CA LYS A 121 6.48 1.88 6.23
C LYS A 121 5.26 1.34 5.48
N ILE A 122 5.19 0.04 5.32
CA ILE A 122 4.08 -0.66 4.65
C ILE A 122 3.21 -1.42 5.65
N ILE A 123 1.94 -1.61 5.32
CA ILE A 123 0.93 -2.25 6.17
C ILE A 123 0.20 -3.29 5.33
N ALA A 124 -0.03 -4.47 5.90
CA ALA A 124 -0.81 -5.53 5.28
C ALA A 124 -2.31 -5.21 5.43
N ASP A 125 -2.93 -4.71 4.35
CA ASP A 125 -4.37 -4.46 4.30
C ASP A 125 -5.11 -5.59 3.59
N LEU A 126 -6.39 -5.78 3.95
CA LEU A 126 -7.31 -6.68 3.26
C LEU A 126 -8.05 -5.90 2.17
N HIS A 127 -7.52 -5.88 0.95
CA HIS A 127 -8.20 -5.25 -0.18
C HIS A 127 -9.28 -6.15 -0.79
N VAL A 128 -10.22 -5.52 -1.51
CA VAL A 128 -11.31 -6.19 -2.24
C VAL A 128 -10.86 -6.98 -3.47
N LEU A 129 -9.59 -6.84 -3.85
CA LEU A 129 -8.91 -7.59 -4.92
C LEU A 129 -7.52 -8.03 -4.46
N PRO A 130 -6.87 -8.98 -5.17
CA PRO A 130 -5.48 -9.32 -4.94
C PRO A 130 -4.60 -8.08 -4.99
N ALA A 131 -3.86 -7.81 -3.92
CA ALA A 131 -3.07 -6.61 -3.82
C ALA A 131 -1.74 -6.86 -3.09
N SER A 132 -0.77 -5.98 -3.31
CA SER A 132 0.47 -5.92 -2.54
C SER A 132 0.84 -4.47 -2.27
N HIS A 133 1.16 -4.15 -1.01
CA HIS A 133 1.62 -2.83 -0.59
C HIS A 133 3.15 -2.83 -0.49
N ILE A 134 3.81 -2.00 -1.30
CA ILE A 134 5.28 -1.92 -1.41
C ILE A 134 5.82 -0.53 -1.02
N SER A 135 7.10 -0.48 -0.69
CA SER A 135 7.78 0.76 -0.29
C SER A 135 7.85 1.79 -1.42
N TYR A 136 8.15 3.04 -1.08
CA TYR A 136 8.37 4.10 -2.08
C TYR A 136 9.49 3.77 -3.07
N ASN A 137 10.61 3.22 -2.60
CA ASN A 137 11.75 2.89 -3.46
C ASN A 137 11.42 1.74 -4.40
N ASP A 138 10.75 0.70 -3.90
CA ASP A 138 10.28 -0.41 -4.73
C ASP A 138 9.24 0.06 -5.75
N GLY A 139 8.33 0.96 -5.33
CA GLY A 139 7.34 1.57 -6.21
C GLY A 139 7.96 2.39 -7.34
N GLN A 140 9.05 3.11 -7.07
CA GLN A 140 9.82 3.78 -8.12
C GLN A 140 10.45 2.79 -9.10
N ALA A 141 11.05 1.70 -8.60
CA ALA A 141 11.63 0.67 -9.45
C ALA A 141 10.58 -0.02 -10.34
N VAL A 142 9.41 -0.34 -9.78
CA VAL A 142 8.25 -0.87 -10.55
C VAL A 142 7.79 0.13 -11.60
N SER A 143 7.68 1.41 -11.25
CA SER A 143 7.27 2.47 -12.18
C SER A 143 8.28 2.66 -13.32
N SER A 144 9.58 2.64 -13.02
CA SER A 144 10.64 2.70 -14.04
C SER A 144 10.62 1.49 -14.95
N TYR A 145 10.41 0.28 -14.41
CA TYR A 145 10.23 -0.92 -15.23
C TYR A 145 9.06 -0.77 -16.21
N ILE A 146 7.89 -0.33 -15.72
CA ILE A 146 6.69 -0.13 -16.54
C ILE A 146 6.96 0.87 -17.67
N ASN A 147 7.65 1.98 -17.39
CA ASN A 147 7.95 3.01 -18.39
C ASN A 147 9.02 2.58 -19.41
N SER A 148 9.89 1.63 -19.06
CA SER A 148 10.98 1.16 -19.93
C SER A 148 10.56 0.08 -20.95
N ARG A 149 9.35 -0.46 -20.85
CA ARG A 149 8.87 -1.62 -21.63
C ARG A 149 7.57 -1.28 -22.35
N LYS A 150 7.40 -1.82 -23.56
CA LYS A 150 6.13 -1.71 -24.30
C LYS A 150 5.01 -2.54 -23.65
N ASN A 151 5.35 -3.75 -23.20
CA ASN A 151 4.43 -4.70 -22.57
C ASN A 151 5.00 -5.14 -21.21
N PRO A 152 4.93 -4.30 -20.16
CA PRO A 152 5.41 -4.68 -18.84
C PRO A 152 4.46 -5.71 -18.22
N MET A 153 5.04 -6.80 -17.71
CA MET A 153 4.30 -7.93 -17.17
C MET A 153 4.77 -8.24 -15.75
N GLY A 154 3.87 -8.69 -14.89
CA GLY A 154 4.20 -9.07 -13.52
C GLY A 154 3.15 -9.96 -12.89
N TYR A 155 3.44 -10.39 -11.66
CA TYR A 155 2.62 -11.30 -10.88
C TYR A 155 2.67 -10.92 -9.39
N LEU A 156 1.54 -11.09 -8.70
CA LEU A 156 1.47 -10.97 -7.25
C LEU A 156 1.60 -12.36 -6.64
N ILE A 157 2.69 -12.60 -5.93
CA ILE A 157 2.90 -13.86 -5.21
C ILE A 157 1.83 -13.98 -4.11
N PRO A 158 1.18 -15.15 -3.97
CA PRO A 158 0.17 -15.37 -2.94
C PRO A 158 0.68 -14.98 -1.55
N PRO A 159 -0.11 -14.23 -0.76
CA PRO A 159 0.30 -13.84 0.58
C PRO A 159 0.62 -15.05 1.44
N SER A 160 1.71 -14.97 2.19
CA SER A 160 2.14 -16.03 3.12
C SER A 160 2.51 -15.45 4.47
N SER A 161 2.13 -16.14 5.54
CA SER A 161 2.51 -15.75 6.88
C SER A 161 3.94 -16.21 7.17
N LYS A 162 4.80 -15.28 7.58
CA LYS A 162 6.13 -15.55 8.11
C LYS A 162 6.22 -15.09 9.56
N VAL A 163 7.04 -15.78 10.32
CA VAL A 163 7.33 -15.51 11.74
C VAL A 163 8.84 -15.29 11.92
N ASN A 164 9.28 -14.84 13.09
CA ASN A 164 10.67 -14.47 13.39
C ASN A 164 11.20 -13.26 12.59
N ILE A 165 10.34 -12.32 12.23
CA ILE A 165 10.74 -11.06 11.59
C ILE A 165 11.48 -10.17 12.59
N LYS A 166 12.61 -9.60 12.15
CA LYS A 166 13.46 -8.72 12.95
C LYS A 166 13.72 -7.41 12.21
N PRO A 167 13.81 -6.27 12.91
CA PRO A 167 13.57 -6.09 14.35
C PRO A 167 12.06 -6.15 14.69
N SER A 168 11.75 -6.71 15.86
CA SER A 168 10.40 -6.73 16.42
C SER A 168 10.45 -6.75 17.95
N PRO A 169 9.59 -5.97 18.66
CA PRO A 169 8.59 -5.05 18.12
C PRO A 169 9.21 -3.74 17.59
N THR A 170 8.54 -3.12 16.62
CA THR A 170 8.81 -1.75 16.16
C THR A 170 7.53 -0.93 16.19
N MET A 171 7.62 0.36 16.50
CA MET A 171 6.45 1.24 16.55
C MET A 171 5.77 1.33 15.17
N ALA A 172 4.46 1.08 15.14
CA ALA A 172 3.67 1.20 13.93
C ALA A 172 3.60 2.67 13.50
N ALA A 173 3.70 2.90 12.18
CA ALA A 173 3.77 4.25 11.62
C ALA A 173 2.56 5.14 11.93
N PHE A 174 1.39 4.53 12.11
CA PHE A 174 0.14 5.23 12.41
C PHE A 174 -0.10 5.41 13.91
N SER A 175 0.76 4.86 14.78
CA SER A 175 0.60 5.00 16.22
C SER A 175 0.70 6.48 16.58
N SER A 176 -0.33 7.01 17.24
CA SER A 176 -0.31 8.39 17.72
C SER A 176 0.86 8.62 18.67
N GLY A 177 1.44 9.82 18.60
CA GLY A 177 2.55 10.23 19.45
C GLY A 177 2.14 11.35 20.41
N GLY A 178 2.89 11.48 21.50
CA GLY A 178 2.80 12.63 22.40
C GLY A 178 3.41 13.91 21.83
N PRO A 179 3.57 14.95 22.67
CA PRO A 179 3.33 14.96 24.12
C PRO A 179 1.84 15.01 24.51
N ASN A 180 1.56 14.94 25.81
CA ASN A 180 0.25 15.35 26.34
C ASN A 180 0.09 16.86 26.18
N ILE A 181 -0.93 17.30 25.45
CA ILE A 181 -1.15 18.74 25.16
C ILE A 181 -1.81 19.50 26.31
N VAL A 182 -2.40 18.81 27.29
CA VAL A 182 -3.06 19.43 28.46
C VAL A 182 -2.10 19.56 29.64
N SER A 183 -1.33 18.50 29.91
CA SER A 183 -0.34 18.46 30.99
C SER A 183 0.97 17.87 30.47
N PRO A 184 1.87 18.69 29.89
CA PRO A 184 3.10 18.23 29.25
C PRO A 184 4.03 17.41 30.17
N GLU A 185 4.00 17.69 31.47
CA GLU A 185 4.68 16.92 32.51
C GLU A 185 4.18 15.47 32.66
N ILE A 186 2.98 15.14 32.17
CA ILE A 186 2.44 13.79 32.17
C ILE A 186 2.69 13.15 30.81
N ILE A 187 3.68 12.25 30.75
CA ILE A 187 4.09 11.58 29.52
C ILE A 187 2.94 10.75 28.93
N LYS A 188 2.70 10.96 27.63
CA LYS A 188 1.85 10.14 26.76
C LYS A 188 2.62 9.89 25.47
N VAL A 189 2.56 8.71 24.85
CA VAL A 189 1.81 7.46 25.12
C VAL A 189 2.39 6.68 26.32
N SER A 190 1.58 5.90 27.05
CA SER A 190 1.97 5.28 28.32
C SER A 190 2.58 3.89 28.19
N LEU A 191 2.25 3.13 27.15
CA LEU A 191 2.80 1.81 26.80
C LEU A 191 2.92 1.66 25.28
#